data_AF-A0A9Q3DFC4-F1
#
_entry.id   AF-A0A9Q3DFC4-F1
#
_cell.length_a   1.000
_cell.length_b   1.000
_cell.length_c   1.000
_cell.angle_alpha   90.00
_cell.angle_beta   90.00
_cell.angle_gamma   90.00
#
_symmetry.space_group_name_H-M   'P 1'
#
loop_
_entity.id
_entity.type
_entity.pdbx_description
1 polymer ?
#
loop_
_entity_poly.entity_id
_entity_poly.type
_entity_poly.pdbx_seq_one_letter_code
_entity_poly.pdbx_strand_id
1 'polypeptide(L)'
;MTEQDRQELDCIITQGHRLTVAQVTDLMTRTIQCKIHKLGRRSRISPKKPYLRPQDFQQRLAFAQAHRPWTINDWARVVWTDELAFELGKKVDWARVWRKPQEKWKLENLAVNH
;
A
#
# COMPACT_ATOMS: atom_id res chain seq x y z
N MET A 1 14.74 -12.10 24.60
CA MET A 1 14.71 -12.04 23.12
C MET A 1 16.06 -11.47 22.74
N THR A 2 16.89 -12.31 22.15
CA THR A 2 18.27 -11.96 21.81
C THR A 2 18.27 -11.02 20.60
N GLU A 3 19.39 -10.37 20.34
CA GLU A 3 19.53 -9.51 19.14
C GLU A 3 19.44 -10.35 17.85
N GLN A 4 19.91 -11.59 17.89
CA GLN A 4 19.76 -12.55 16.79
C GLN A 4 18.29 -12.88 16.51
N ASP A 5 17.48 -13.16 17.55
CA ASP A 5 16.04 -13.42 17.36
C ASP A 5 15.33 -12.20 16.72
N ARG A 6 15.77 -10.98 17.05
CA ARG A 6 15.21 -9.74 16.48
C ARG A 6 15.55 -9.60 15.01
N GLN A 7 16.81 -9.85 14.65
CA GLN A 7 17.29 -9.76 13.28
C GLN A 7 16.68 -10.85 12.40
N GLU A 8 16.53 -12.07 12.94
CA GLU A 8 15.90 -13.19 12.24
C GLU A 8 14.41 -12.91 11.98
N LEU A 9 13.68 -12.41 12.98
CA LEU A 9 12.28 -11.99 12.80
C LEU A 9 12.14 -10.83 11.81
N ASP A 10 13.03 -9.84 11.85
CA ASP A 10 13.00 -8.73 10.90
C ASP A 10 13.32 -9.22 9.48
N CYS A 11 14.24 -10.17 9.33
CA CYS A 11 14.55 -10.82 8.05
C CYS A 11 13.33 -11.59 7.51
N ILE A 12 12.67 -12.41 8.32
CA ILE A 12 11.46 -13.17 7.92
C ILE A 12 10.33 -12.22 7.52
N ILE A 13 10.12 -11.14 8.27
CA ILE A 13 9.10 -10.13 7.94
C ILE A 13 9.45 -9.37 6.66
N THR A 14 10.73 -9.03 6.47
CA THR A 14 11.23 -8.26 5.33
C THR A 14 11.28 -9.11 4.04
N GLN A 15 11.60 -10.40 4.14
CA GLN A 15 11.57 -11.36 3.03
C GLN A 15 10.14 -11.83 2.70
N GLY A 16 9.29 -11.96 3.71
CA GLY A 16 7.89 -12.40 3.60
C GLY A 16 6.89 -11.25 3.52
N HIS A 17 7.21 -10.11 2.88
CA HIS A 17 6.34 -8.93 2.86
C HIS A 17 4.88 -9.20 2.43
N ARG A 18 4.65 -10.26 1.63
CA ARG A 18 3.34 -10.84 1.35
C ARG A 18 3.24 -12.21 2.01
N LEU A 19 2.72 -12.26 3.24
CA LEU A 19 2.44 -13.53 3.89
C LEU A 19 1.13 -14.10 3.35
N THR A 20 1.15 -15.37 2.98
CA THR A 20 -0.05 -16.15 2.67
C THR A 20 -0.86 -16.42 3.95
N VAL A 21 -2.15 -16.75 3.81
CA VAL A 21 -3.06 -16.97 4.95
C VAL A 21 -2.51 -18.04 5.93
N ALA A 22 -1.84 -19.08 5.43
CA ALA A 22 -1.22 -20.14 6.23
C ALA A 22 0.00 -19.67 7.04
N GLN A 23 0.82 -18.78 6.48
CA GLN A 23 1.96 -18.20 7.20
C GLN A 23 1.49 -17.19 8.26
N VAL A 24 0.37 -16.51 8.00
CA VAL A 24 -0.28 -15.63 9.00
C VAL A 24 -0.78 -16.44 10.19
N THR A 25 -1.32 -17.64 9.99
CA THR A 25 -1.78 -18.50 11.11
C THR A 25 -0.66 -18.96 12.04
N ASP A 26 0.54 -19.23 11.53
CA ASP A 26 1.71 -19.57 12.38
C ASP A 26 2.24 -18.35 13.15
N LEU A 27 2.17 -17.17 12.55
CA LEU A 27 2.54 -15.90 13.18
C LEU A 27 1.47 -15.36 14.16
N MET A 28 0.31 -16.02 14.26
CA MET A 28 -0.79 -15.65 15.16
C MET A 28 -0.61 -16.17 16.59
N THR A 29 0.49 -16.85 16.91
CA THR A 29 0.83 -17.09 18.32
C THR A 29 1.04 -15.76 19.04
N ARG A 30 0.42 -15.61 20.21
CA ARG A 30 0.46 -14.37 21.03
C ARG A 30 1.89 -13.90 21.28
N THR A 31 2.82 -14.85 21.45
CA THR A 31 4.24 -14.59 21.66
C THR A 31 4.89 -13.89 20.46
N ILE A 32 4.62 -14.33 19.23
CA ILE A 32 5.17 -13.73 18.02
C ILE A 32 4.55 -12.35 17.78
N GLN A 33 3.22 -12.22 17.90
CA GLN A 33 2.55 -10.92 17.74
C GLN A 33 3.05 -9.86 18.73
N CYS A 34 3.20 -10.23 20.01
CA CYS A 34 3.75 -9.32 21.02
C CYS A 34 5.18 -8.88 20.66
N LYS A 35 6.01 -9.77 20.13
CA LYS A 35 7.37 -9.44 19.68
C LYS A 35 7.36 -8.49 18.48
N ILE A 36 6.53 -8.75 17.47
CA ILE A 36 6.38 -7.88 16.29
C ILE A 36 5.87 -6.49 16.67
N HIS A 37 4.90 -6.42 17.59
CA HIS A 37 4.41 -5.15 18.12
C HIS A 37 5.48 -4.39 18.91
N LYS A 38 6.32 -5.08 19.70
CA LYS A 38 7.48 -4.47 20.37
C LYS A 38 8.49 -3.89 19.38
N LEU A 39 8.61 -4.45 18.18
CA LEU A 39 9.41 -3.90 17.08
C LEU A 39 8.72 -2.74 16.33
N GLY A 40 7.50 -2.35 16.74
CA GLY A 40 6.74 -1.24 16.16
C GLY A 40 6.05 -1.56 14.84
N ARG A 41 6.10 -2.81 14.38
CA ARG A 41 5.46 -3.26 13.13
C ARG A 41 4.02 -3.71 13.43
N ARG A 42 3.10 -3.45 12.51
CA ARG A 42 1.70 -3.88 12.62
C ARG A 42 1.19 -4.37 11.26
N SER A 43 0.28 -5.35 11.29
CA SER A 43 -0.39 -5.84 10.08
C SER A 43 -1.31 -4.76 9.52
N ARG A 44 -1.16 -4.43 8.23
CA ARG A 44 -1.94 -3.41 7.51
C ARG A 44 -2.28 -3.89 6.11
N ILE A 45 -3.38 -3.39 5.55
CA ILE A 45 -3.68 -3.59 4.13
C ILE A 45 -2.67 -2.79 3.31
N SER A 46 -2.11 -3.44 2.30
CA SER A 46 -1.20 -2.85 1.34
C SER A 46 -1.93 -1.81 0.48
N PRO A 47 -1.51 -0.53 0.46
CA PRO A 47 -2.14 0.47 -0.37
C PRO A 47 -1.92 0.15 -1.86
N LYS A 48 -2.99 0.21 -2.64
CA LYS A 48 -2.92 0.19 -4.11
C LYS A 48 -2.42 1.56 -4.57
N LYS A 49 -1.28 1.58 -5.26
CA LYS A 49 -0.77 2.78 -5.92
C LYS A 49 -1.02 2.59 -7.41
N PRO A 50 -1.78 3.45 -8.10
CA PRO A 50 -1.86 3.36 -9.55
C PRO A 50 -0.45 3.48 -10.12
N TYR A 51 -0.10 2.57 -11.03
CA TYR A 51 1.19 2.66 -11.71
C TYR A 51 1.17 3.93 -12.57
N LEU A 52 2.12 4.83 -12.33
CA LEU A 52 2.31 6.03 -13.13
C LEU A 52 3.71 5.96 -13.71
N ARG A 53 3.81 6.04 -15.04
CA ARG A 53 5.12 6.18 -15.68
C ARG A 53 5.66 7.57 -15.34
N PRO A 54 6.99 7.78 -15.34
CA PRO A 54 7.58 9.09 -15.11
C PRO A 54 7.00 10.19 -16.02
N GLN A 55 6.68 9.84 -17.27
CA GLN A 55 6.03 10.74 -18.23
C GLN A 55 4.62 11.14 -17.79
N ASP A 56 3.79 10.19 -17.32
CA ASP A 56 2.44 10.47 -16.84
C ASP A 56 2.47 11.37 -15.60
N PHE A 57 3.50 11.21 -14.75
CA PHE A 57 3.71 12.09 -13.59
C PHE A 57 3.99 13.54 -14.01
N GLN A 58 4.87 13.75 -14.98
CA GLN A 58 5.17 15.09 -15.50
C GLN A 58 3.95 15.75 -16.14
N GLN A 59 3.19 15.01 -16.94
CA GLN A 59 1.97 15.53 -17.56
C GLN A 59 0.92 15.93 -16.52
N ARG A 60 0.71 15.09 -15.50
CA ARG A 60 -0.20 15.41 -14.38
C ARG A 60 0.25 16.64 -13.61
N LEU A 61 1.55 16.78 -13.37
CA LEU A 61 2.10 17.95 -12.68
C LEU A 61 1.91 19.23 -13.52
N ALA A 62 2.22 19.17 -14.82
CA ALA A 62 2.02 20.30 -15.73
C ALA A 62 0.54 20.71 -15.81
N PHE A 63 -0.37 19.73 -15.90
CA PHE A 63 -1.82 19.98 -15.86
C PHE A 63 -2.23 20.70 -14.57
N ALA A 64 -1.80 20.19 -13.40
CA ALA A 64 -2.12 20.79 -12.11
C ALA A 64 -1.55 22.21 -11.95
N GLN A 65 -0.35 22.46 -12.49
CA GLN A 65 0.26 23.80 -12.48
C GLN A 65 -0.50 24.77 -13.38
N ALA A 66 -0.86 24.34 -14.61
CA ALA A 66 -1.59 25.16 -15.56
C ALA A 66 -2.99 25.54 -15.05
N HIS A 67 -3.65 24.65 -14.31
CA HIS A 67 -5.00 24.85 -13.76
C HIS A 67 -4.99 25.36 -12.32
N ARG A 68 -3.82 25.67 -11.74
CA ARG A 68 -3.69 26.26 -10.40
C ARG A 68 -4.46 27.59 -10.22
N PRO A 69 -4.51 28.52 -11.19
CA PRO A 69 -5.23 29.78 -11.03
C PRO A 69 -6.73 29.66 -11.35
N TRP A 70 -7.23 28.49 -11.73
CA TRP A 70 -8.64 28.31 -12.09
C TRP A 70 -9.55 28.52 -10.90
N THR A 71 -10.64 29.25 -11.14
CA THR A 71 -11.68 29.50 -10.15
C THR A 71 -12.75 28.41 -10.17
N ILE A 72 -13.63 28.41 -9.18
CA ILE A 72 -14.77 27.47 -9.11
C ILE A 72 -15.64 27.59 -10.37
N ASN A 73 -15.83 28.79 -10.90
CA ASN A 73 -16.62 29.03 -12.10
C ASN A 73 -15.96 28.43 -13.37
N ASP A 74 -14.64 28.39 -13.42
CA ASP A 74 -13.91 27.77 -14.53
C ASP A 74 -14.10 26.24 -14.49
N TRP A 75 -14.00 25.64 -13.30
CA TRP A 75 -14.28 24.21 -13.12
C TRP A 75 -15.74 23.84 -13.41
N ALA A 76 -16.69 24.73 -13.08
CA ALA A 76 -18.12 24.50 -13.33
C ALA A 76 -18.48 24.43 -14.82
N ARG A 77 -17.60 24.92 -15.71
CA ARG A 77 -17.77 24.83 -17.16
C ARG A 77 -17.23 23.53 -17.76
N VAL A 78 -16.50 22.73 -16.98
CA VAL A 78 -15.93 21.46 -17.44
C VAL A 78 -16.97 20.35 -17.32
N VAL A 79 -17.26 19.69 -18.44
CA VAL A 79 -18.06 18.47 -18.48
C VAL A 79 -17.11 17.28 -18.39
N TRP A 80 -17.27 16.47 -17.35
CA TRP A 80 -16.47 15.27 -17.13
C TRP A 80 -17.25 14.03 -17.60
N THR A 81 -16.56 13.14 -18.31
CA THR A 81 -17.09 11.83 -18.70
C THR A 81 -16.08 10.76 -18.28
N ASP A 82 -16.57 9.69 -17.65
CA ASP A 82 -15.76 8.53 -17.31
C ASP A 82 -16.60 7.27 -17.49
N GLU A 83 -15.94 6.16 -17.77
CA GLU A 83 -16.57 4.84 -17.90
C GLU A 83 -16.14 3.98 -16.72
N LEU A 84 -17.10 3.39 -16.01
CA LEU A 84 -16.81 2.47 -14.91
C LEU A 84 -17.33 1.06 -15.24
N ALA A 85 -16.47 0.06 -15.06
CA ALA A 85 -16.83 -1.34 -15.18
C ALA A 85 -17.45 -1.86 -13.86
N PHE A 86 -18.65 -2.41 -13.92
CA PHE A 86 -19.28 -3.12 -12.80
C PHE A 86 -19.01 -4.62 -12.92
N GLU A 87 -18.19 -5.15 -12.00
CA GLU A 87 -17.84 -6.57 -11.95
C GLU A 87 -18.55 -7.25 -10.77
N LEU A 88 -19.31 -8.32 -11.02
CA LEU A 88 -19.93 -9.14 -9.98
C LEU A 88 -19.04 -10.34 -9.63
N GLY A 89 -18.78 -10.54 -8.33
CA GLY A 89 -18.11 -11.75 -7.84
C GLY A 89 -16.57 -11.73 -7.85
N LYS A 90 -15.93 -10.59 -8.15
CA LYS A 90 -14.48 -10.47 -8.06
C LYS A 90 -14.03 -10.56 -6.60
N LYS A 91 -13.13 -11.51 -6.31
CA LYS A 91 -12.40 -11.52 -5.05
C LYS A 91 -11.43 -10.35 -5.07
N VAL A 92 -11.59 -9.43 -4.13
CA VAL A 92 -10.63 -8.34 -3.98
C VAL A 92 -9.41 -8.91 -3.28
N ASP A 93 -8.29 -8.96 -3.99
CA ASP A 93 -7.02 -9.42 -3.42
C ASP A 93 -6.44 -8.33 -2.51
N TRP A 94 -6.88 -8.32 -1.25
CA TRP A 94 -6.28 -7.50 -0.21
C TRP A 94 -5.02 -8.18 0.32
N ALA A 95 -3.86 -7.78 -0.19
CA ALA A 95 -2.59 -8.18 0.42
C ALA A 95 -2.40 -7.49 1.78
N ARG A 96 -2.05 -8.26 2.82
CA ARG A 96 -1.62 -7.74 4.11
C ARG A 96 -0.10 -7.68 4.19
N VAL A 97 0.42 -6.56 4.68
CA VAL A 97 1.84 -6.26 4.88
C VAL A 97 2.10 -5.93 6.35
N TRP A 98 3.27 -6.29 6.87
CA TRP A 98 3.70 -5.93 8.23
C TRP A 98 4.72 -4.80 8.18
N ARG A 99 4.28 -3.59 8.53
CA ARG A 99 5.08 -2.38 8.36
C ARG A 99 4.98 -1.43 9.54
N LYS A 100 5.94 -0.51 9.65
CA LYS A 100 5.81 0.65 10.54
C LYS A 100 4.89 1.71 9.90
N PRO A 101 4.35 2.66 10.69
CA PRO A 101 3.47 3.71 10.16
C PRO A 101 4.10 4.54 9.04
N GLN A 102 5.38 4.89 9.19
CA GLN A 102 6.14 5.76 8.27
C GLN A 102 6.45 5.09 6.92
N GLU A 103 6.35 3.77 6.84
CA GLU A 103 6.78 2.98 5.67
C GLU A 103 5.66 2.72 4.67
N LYS A 104 4.51 3.39 4.84
CA LYS A 104 3.30 3.17 4.03
C LYS A 104 3.55 3.19 2.52
N TRP A 105 4.43 4.08 2.07
CA TRP A 105 4.67 4.34 0.64
C TRP A 105 5.97 3.74 0.11
N LYS A 106 6.68 2.93 0.91
CA LYS A 106 7.81 2.15 0.41
C LYS A 106 7.31 1.14 -0.62
N LEU A 107 8.07 0.93 -1.69
CA LEU A 107 7.68 0.10 -2.83
C LEU A 107 7.28 -1.33 -2.39
N GLU A 108 8.03 -1.91 -1.46
CA GLU A 108 7.79 -3.21 -0.82
C GLU A 108 6.46 -3.35 -0.07
N ASN A 109 5.83 -2.22 0.30
CA ASN A 109 4.58 -2.18 1.05
C ASN A 109 3.36 -1.90 0.18
N LEU A 110 3.56 -1.60 -1.11
CA LEU A 110 2.50 -1.31 -2.07
C LEU A 110 1.94 -2.60 -2.67
N ALA A 111 0.65 -2.57 -3.02
CA ALA A 111 0.05 -3.70 -3.70
C ALA A 111 0.57 -3.70 -5.15
N VAL A 112 1.09 -4.83 -5.61
CA VAL A 112 1.36 -5.02 -7.04
C VAL A 112 0.00 -5.02 -7.73
N ASN A 113 -0.25 -4.03 -8.59
CA ASN A 113 -1.40 -4.08 -9.49
C ASN A 113 -1.08 -5.15 -10.54
N HIS A 114 -1.83 -6.24 -10.53
CA HIS A 114 -1.86 -7.22 -11.61
C HIS A 114 -2.91 -6.79 -12.64
#